data_AF-A0A3M1C0P8-F1
#
_entry.id   AF-A0A3M1C0P8-F1
#
_cell.length_a   1.000
_cell.length_b   1.000
_cell.length_c   1.000
_cell.angle_alpha   90.00
_cell.angle_beta   90.00
_cell.angle_gamma   90.00
#
_symmetry.space_group_name_H-M   'P 1'
#
loop_
_entity.id
_entity.type
_entity.pdbx_description
1 polymer ?
#
loop_
_entity_poly.entity_id
_entity_poly.type
_entity_poly.pdbx_seq_one_letter_code
_entity_poly.pdbx_strand_id
1 'polypeptide(L)'
;MTNEEKEKLLSWFQQNKRPLPWRTTKDPYKIWISEVMLQQTTSQAVIPYYKRFIQKFPTLQHLAQAQEEDVLELWSGLGYYSRARNLHKAAKMIYKKKQFPKSFKELLQLPGFGPYTSRAVSSLAFKEAVGVLDGNVIRVLTRKENLKWSWWQTKEKKQLQNMADQAVSQVDSSVMNQALMELGATICLPQNPKCILCPWNSACKAFESQTQNQIPLKKPKKSMEHWSWNIHFIRKQQKILLVKDPSLPVLKSQWVLPGNFRKLKSPPKSYKIKHTITHHHIYIQKIDQKRTLGSSIQWEERKWVPLNRIKTKAPSSLIQKVLSQVFSVYVLVFLLSCQHTPKPSAPNPLLFAKQLTFGGENTHPQPLGDFLHIAYISSKRKQHNNKQIYILNRKSLEEKRLTFQHGDILSLSAYKNFLAYASTTDEDKERLFEKKSGSEIYLSDLTGRHIKRLTFHKGYDSEVQLLAHSFLFVRGQENRNNIFIQPLKGKKAKQLTFSNTKKISPQLSPSHSYYAWAEQKEGFKEYDLVLSPFKPFKPKDLFTSKSGLIFPSWHPRKDLLIFSAQIGDSQFMEIYTYNPQTRCLKQLTHSSIDKRRPVFSPEGDLIYFESLNPSQIFVMNYVPPSKCLSL
;
A
#
# COMPACT_ATOMS: atom_id res chain seq x y z
N MET A 1 -26.74 1.83 17.94
CA MET A 1 -26.45 2.56 16.69
C MET A 1 -27.78 3.12 16.20
N THR A 2 -27.87 4.45 16.05
CA THR A 2 -29.11 5.11 15.61
C THR A 2 -29.31 4.94 14.10
N ASN A 3 -30.52 5.19 13.60
CA ASN A 3 -30.79 5.15 12.15
C ASN A 3 -29.97 6.21 11.40
N GLU A 4 -29.83 7.41 11.96
CA GLU A 4 -28.99 8.47 11.41
C GLU A 4 -27.51 8.03 11.28
N GLU A 5 -26.96 7.34 12.29
CA GLU A 5 -25.60 6.80 12.22
C GLU A 5 -25.47 5.78 11.08
N LYS A 6 -26.47 4.90 10.92
CA LYS A 6 -26.47 3.91 9.83
C LYS A 6 -26.49 4.60 8.47
N GLU A 7 -27.37 5.58 8.27
CA GLU A 7 -27.48 6.35 7.02
C GLU A 7 -26.20 7.09 6.66
N LYS A 8 -25.56 7.76 7.64
CA LYS A 8 -24.26 8.43 7.42
C LYS A 8 -23.19 7.46 6.95
N LEU A 9 -23.11 6.28 7.55
CA LEU A 9 -22.15 5.26 7.13
C LEU A 9 -22.45 4.73 5.73
N LEU A 10 -23.72 4.44 5.44
CA LEU A 10 -24.14 3.91 4.14
C LEU A 10 -23.89 4.93 3.02
N SER A 11 -24.23 6.21 3.24
CA SER A 11 -23.97 7.30 2.30
C SER A 11 -22.46 7.47 2.05
N TRP A 12 -21.66 7.49 3.13
CA TRP A 12 -20.20 7.53 3.02
C TRP A 12 -19.66 6.34 2.21
N PHE A 13 -20.17 5.13 2.45
CA PHE A 13 -19.72 3.93 1.74
C PHE A 13 -20.04 4.00 0.25
N GLN A 14 -21.21 4.49 -0.15
CA GLN A 14 -21.54 4.63 -1.57
C GLN A 14 -20.55 5.56 -2.30
N GLN A 15 -20.11 6.64 -1.65
CA GLN A 15 -19.18 7.61 -2.23
C GLN A 15 -17.71 7.15 -2.18
N ASN A 16 -17.34 6.31 -1.21
CA ASN A 16 -15.93 6.03 -0.90
C ASN A 16 -15.50 4.56 -1.08
N LYS A 17 -16.42 3.64 -1.41
CA LYS A 17 -16.09 2.22 -1.58
C LYS A 17 -15.05 2.03 -2.69
N ARG A 18 -14.00 1.26 -2.38
CA ARG A 18 -13.00 0.85 -3.38
C ARG A 18 -13.62 -0.08 -4.42
N PRO A 19 -13.22 0.05 -5.71
CA PRO A 19 -13.67 -0.83 -6.78
C PRO A 19 -12.94 -2.19 -6.70
N LEU A 20 -13.46 -3.09 -5.89
CA LEU A 20 -12.91 -4.44 -5.74
C LEU A 20 -13.64 -5.41 -6.68
N PRO A 21 -12.93 -6.34 -7.36
CA PRO A 21 -13.54 -7.24 -8.35
C PRO A 21 -14.72 -8.07 -7.83
N TRP A 22 -14.70 -8.45 -6.54
CA TRP A 22 -15.76 -9.23 -5.91
C TRP A 22 -16.96 -8.39 -5.43
N ARG A 23 -16.90 -7.06 -5.52
CA ARG A 23 -18.02 -6.15 -5.17
C ARG A 23 -18.98 -5.89 -6.34
N THR A 24 -18.57 -6.21 -7.56
CA THR A 24 -19.40 -6.00 -8.77
C THR A 24 -20.29 -7.20 -9.09
N THR A 25 -20.18 -8.29 -8.33
CA THR A 25 -20.92 -9.53 -8.55
C THR A 25 -21.82 -9.84 -7.35
N LYS A 26 -22.96 -10.49 -7.62
CA LYS A 26 -23.84 -11.09 -6.61
C LYS A 26 -23.71 -12.62 -6.53
N ASP A 27 -22.81 -13.19 -7.31
CA ASP A 27 -22.58 -14.63 -7.37
C ASP A 27 -21.97 -15.14 -6.04
N PRO A 28 -22.67 -16.03 -5.30
CA PRO A 28 -22.21 -16.55 -4.01
C PRO A 28 -20.88 -17.31 -4.11
N TYR A 29 -20.61 -17.99 -5.22
CA TYR A 29 -19.34 -18.68 -5.44
C TYR A 29 -18.20 -17.65 -5.48
N LYS A 30 -18.33 -16.62 -6.31
CA LYS A 30 -17.33 -15.56 -6.47
C LYS A 30 -17.10 -14.75 -5.19
N ILE A 31 -18.14 -14.46 -4.43
CA ILE A 31 -18.04 -13.78 -3.13
C ILE A 31 -17.32 -14.69 -2.12
N TRP A 32 -17.69 -15.97 -2.06
CA TRP A 32 -17.06 -16.92 -1.16
C TRP A 32 -15.55 -17.08 -1.44
N ILE A 33 -15.14 -17.18 -2.72
CA ILE A 33 -13.72 -17.23 -3.08
C ILE A 33 -12.97 -16.01 -2.52
N SER A 34 -13.50 -14.79 -2.70
CA SER A 34 -12.83 -13.59 -2.19
C SER A 34 -12.74 -13.58 -0.67
N GLU A 35 -13.80 -13.98 0.03
CA GLU A 35 -13.81 -13.99 1.50
C GLU A 35 -12.79 -14.96 2.07
N VAL A 36 -12.60 -16.13 1.46
CA VAL A 36 -11.56 -17.09 1.87
C VAL A 36 -10.17 -16.55 1.59
N MET A 37 -9.95 -15.90 0.43
CA MET A 37 -8.65 -15.32 0.09
C MET A 37 -8.28 -14.15 1.00
N LEU A 38 -9.25 -13.31 1.41
CA LEU A 38 -9.04 -12.15 2.29
C LEU A 38 -8.70 -12.52 3.74
N GLN A 39 -8.87 -13.77 4.14
CA GLN A 39 -8.44 -14.21 5.48
C GLN A 39 -6.93 -13.98 5.67
N GLN A 40 -6.59 -13.09 6.61
CA GLN A 40 -5.20 -12.72 6.92
C GLN A 40 -4.37 -12.26 5.71
N THR A 41 -5.03 -11.75 4.66
CA THR A 41 -4.38 -11.26 3.44
C THR A 41 -4.98 -9.93 3.03
N THR A 42 -4.17 -8.97 2.60
CA THR A 42 -4.68 -7.64 2.22
C THR A 42 -5.44 -7.71 0.89
N SER A 43 -6.45 -6.86 0.72
CA SER A 43 -7.23 -6.80 -0.53
C SER A 43 -6.34 -6.58 -1.76
N GLN A 44 -5.32 -5.73 -1.65
CA GLN A 44 -4.37 -5.46 -2.75
C GLN A 44 -3.63 -6.72 -3.19
N ALA A 45 -3.18 -7.54 -2.24
CA ALA A 45 -2.50 -8.79 -2.55
C ALA A 45 -3.46 -9.82 -3.15
N VAL A 46 -4.74 -9.82 -2.75
CA VAL A 46 -5.74 -10.80 -3.23
C VAL A 46 -6.18 -10.55 -4.68
N ILE A 47 -6.29 -9.29 -5.12
CA ILE A 47 -6.81 -8.92 -6.46
C ILE A 47 -6.23 -9.77 -7.61
N PRO A 48 -4.89 -9.88 -7.79
CA PRO A 48 -4.33 -10.65 -8.90
C PRO A 48 -4.60 -12.16 -8.79
N TYR A 49 -4.66 -12.71 -7.57
CA TYR A 49 -4.97 -14.13 -7.37
C TYR A 49 -6.42 -14.42 -7.66
N TYR A 50 -7.33 -13.58 -7.17
CA TYR A 50 -8.75 -13.69 -7.42
C TYR A 50 -9.05 -13.70 -8.93
N LYS A 51 -8.48 -12.76 -9.69
CA LYS A 51 -8.66 -12.68 -11.14
C LYS A 51 -8.23 -13.97 -11.86
N ARG A 52 -7.02 -14.46 -11.59
CA ARG A 52 -6.53 -15.72 -12.20
C ARG A 52 -7.36 -16.93 -11.77
N PHE A 53 -7.76 -16.98 -10.50
CA PHE A 53 -8.54 -18.10 -9.96
C PHE A 53 -9.92 -18.17 -10.59
N ILE A 54 -10.64 -17.04 -10.70
CA ILE A 54 -11.95 -17.00 -11.36
C ILE A 54 -11.83 -17.19 -12.87
N GLN A 55 -10.74 -16.75 -13.50
CA GLN A 55 -10.50 -17.03 -14.92
C GLN A 55 -10.35 -18.53 -15.19
N LYS A 56 -9.61 -19.26 -14.33
CA LYS A 56 -9.40 -20.71 -14.49
C LYS A 56 -10.57 -21.55 -13.99
N PHE A 57 -11.25 -21.11 -12.93
CA PHE A 57 -12.42 -21.77 -12.34
C PHE A 57 -13.61 -20.79 -12.31
N PRO A 58 -14.30 -20.56 -13.45
CA PRO A 58 -15.33 -19.53 -13.55
C PRO A 58 -16.57 -19.81 -12.69
N THR A 59 -16.85 -21.08 -12.41
CA THR A 59 -18.05 -21.52 -11.68
C THR A 59 -17.69 -22.50 -10.56
N LEU A 60 -18.64 -22.72 -9.64
CA LEU A 60 -18.54 -23.76 -8.62
C LEU A 60 -18.22 -25.15 -9.20
N GLN A 61 -18.90 -25.54 -10.29
CA GLN A 61 -18.66 -26.82 -10.96
C GLN A 61 -17.21 -27.00 -11.40
N HIS A 62 -16.63 -26.02 -12.11
CA HIS A 62 -15.22 -26.04 -12.51
C HIS A 62 -14.28 -26.25 -11.32
N LEU A 63 -14.52 -25.55 -10.19
CA LEU A 63 -13.71 -25.75 -9.00
C LEU A 63 -13.92 -27.13 -8.37
N ALA A 64 -15.16 -27.64 -8.32
CA ALA A 64 -15.47 -28.93 -7.72
C ALA A 64 -14.88 -30.12 -8.51
N GLN A 65 -14.79 -29.99 -9.83
CA GLN A 65 -14.24 -31.01 -10.74
C GLN A 65 -12.71 -30.91 -10.90
N ALA A 66 -12.09 -29.83 -10.43
CA ALA A 66 -10.65 -29.63 -10.54
C ALA A 66 -9.85 -30.67 -9.74
N GLN A 67 -8.62 -30.91 -10.17
CA GLN A 67 -7.66 -31.64 -9.34
C GLN A 67 -7.18 -30.73 -8.21
N GLU A 68 -6.92 -31.30 -7.02
CA GLU A 68 -6.47 -30.50 -5.87
C GLU A 68 -5.20 -29.71 -6.20
N GLU A 69 -4.32 -30.27 -7.03
CA GLU A 69 -3.07 -29.64 -7.39
C GLU A 69 -3.22 -28.39 -8.24
N ASP A 70 -4.20 -28.34 -9.15
CA ASP A 70 -4.47 -27.14 -9.95
C ASP A 70 -4.96 -26.01 -9.04
N VAL A 71 -5.78 -26.34 -8.02
CA VAL A 71 -6.26 -25.38 -7.02
C VAL A 71 -5.10 -24.85 -6.17
N LEU A 72 -4.21 -25.75 -5.71
CA LEU A 72 -3.06 -25.37 -4.90
C LEU A 72 -2.02 -24.54 -5.69
N GLU A 73 -1.86 -24.82 -6.98
CA GLU A 73 -0.99 -24.06 -7.86
C GLU A 73 -1.45 -22.60 -7.99
N LEU A 74 -2.74 -22.37 -8.25
CA LEU A 74 -3.28 -21.01 -8.30
C LEU A 74 -3.28 -20.30 -6.95
N TRP A 75 -3.29 -21.04 -5.85
CA TRP A 75 -3.19 -20.51 -4.49
C TRP A 75 -1.74 -20.22 -4.06
N SER A 76 -0.75 -20.69 -4.82
CA SER A 76 0.66 -20.61 -4.47
C SER A 76 1.11 -19.17 -4.26
N GLY A 77 1.56 -18.86 -3.04
CA GLY A 77 1.98 -17.50 -2.64
C GLY A 77 0.98 -16.75 -1.75
N LEU A 78 -0.29 -17.17 -1.66
CA LEU A 78 -1.25 -16.59 -0.70
C LEU A 78 -1.07 -17.07 0.75
N GLY A 79 -0.34 -18.18 0.94
CA GLY A 79 -0.16 -18.80 2.25
C GLY A 79 -1.44 -19.45 2.80
N TYR A 80 -1.30 -20.14 3.94
CA TYR A 80 -2.39 -20.88 4.60
C TYR A 80 -3.15 -21.83 3.64
N TYR A 81 -2.43 -22.76 3.01
CA TYR A 81 -2.99 -23.71 2.02
C TYR A 81 -4.14 -24.59 2.51
N SER A 82 -4.32 -24.73 3.83
CA SER A 82 -5.51 -25.36 4.40
C SER A 82 -6.80 -24.66 3.97
N ARG A 83 -6.77 -23.35 3.73
CA ARG A 83 -7.90 -22.59 3.17
C ARG A 83 -8.29 -23.11 1.80
N ALA A 84 -7.33 -23.26 0.89
CA ALA A 84 -7.55 -23.76 -0.47
C ALA A 84 -8.12 -25.18 -0.47
N ARG A 85 -7.60 -26.05 0.40
CA ARG A 85 -8.07 -27.44 0.51
C ARG A 85 -9.49 -27.51 1.07
N ASN A 86 -9.79 -26.76 2.13
CA ASN A 86 -11.13 -26.72 2.71
C ASN A 86 -12.14 -26.10 1.74
N LEU A 87 -11.73 -25.04 1.02
CA LEU A 87 -12.49 -24.46 -0.08
C LEU A 87 -12.83 -25.52 -1.13
N HIS A 88 -11.84 -26.28 -1.61
CA HIS A 88 -12.06 -27.31 -2.62
C HIS A 88 -12.97 -28.44 -2.11
N LYS A 89 -12.78 -28.90 -0.86
CA LYS A 89 -13.66 -29.89 -0.21
C LYS A 89 -15.11 -29.40 -0.12
N ALA A 90 -15.31 -28.18 0.35
CA ALA A 90 -16.64 -27.58 0.40
C ALA A 90 -17.24 -27.41 -1.00
N ALA A 91 -16.46 -27.04 -2.02
CA ALA A 91 -16.94 -26.91 -3.38
C ALA A 91 -17.49 -28.23 -3.92
N LYS A 92 -16.78 -29.35 -3.67
CA LYS A 92 -17.25 -30.70 -3.99
C LYS A 92 -18.56 -31.06 -3.29
N MET A 93 -18.67 -30.74 -2.00
CA MET A 93 -19.89 -31.01 -1.21
C MET A 93 -21.09 -30.19 -1.72
N ILE A 94 -20.90 -28.91 -1.99
CA ILE A 94 -21.96 -28.03 -2.51
C ILE A 94 -22.39 -28.50 -3.90
N TYR A 95 -21.44 -28.83 -4.78
CA TYR A 95 -21.72 -29.33 -6.12
C TYR A 95 -22.54 -30.63 -6.07
N LYS A 96 -22.17 -31.58 -5.20
CA LYS A 96 -22.93 -32.83 -5.00
C LYS A 96 -24.36 -32.57 -4.52
N LYS A 97 -24.57 -31.58 -3.65
CA LYS A 97 -25.91 -31.18 -3.17
C LYS A 97 -26.75 -30.43 -4.22
N LYS A 98 -26.18 -30.04 -5.36
CA LYS A 98 -26.81 -29.26 -6.45
C LYS A 98 -27.39 -27.90 -6.03
N GLN A 99 -27.18 -27.46 -4.79
CA GLN A 99 -27.71 -26.21 -4.26
C GLN A 99 -26.67 -25.53 -3.36
N PHE A 100 -26.41 -24.25 -3.61
CA PHE A 100 -25.55 -23.43 -2.76
C PHE A 100 -26.31 -23.04 -1.48
N PRO A 101 -25.85 -23.42 -0.26
CA PRO A 101 -26.56 -23.09 0.96
C PRO A 101 -26.63 -21.59 1.19
N LYS A 102 -27.78 -21.10 1.67
CA LYS A 102 -28.06 -19.66 1.71
C LYS A 102 -27.98 -19.06 3.10
N SER A 103 -28.18 -19.87 4.14
CA SER A 103 -28.18 -19.41 5.52
C SER A 103 -26.83 -19.60 6.21
N PHE A 104 -26.57 -18.76 7.21
CA PHE A 104 -25.41 -18.86 8.10
C PHE A 104 -25.30 -20.26 8.71
N LYS A 105 -26.43 -20.81 9.19
CA LYS A 105 -26.50 -22.10 9.88
C LYS A 105 -26.08 -23.26 8.97
N GLU A 106 -26.53 -23.26 7.71
CA GLU A 106 -26.16 -24.29 6.74
C GLU A 106 -24.71 -24.15 6.28
N LEU A 107 -24.26 -22.92 6.00
CA LEU A 107 -22.90 -22.66 5.55
C LEU A 107 -21.88 -23.08 6.63
N LEU A 108 -22.18 -22.85 7.91
CA LEU A 108 -21.31 -23.24 9.03
C LEU A 108 -21.00 -24.75 9.10
N GLN A 109 -21.82 -25.60 8.48
CA GLN A 109 -21.59 -27.05 8.42
C GLN A 109 -20.55 -27.47 7.37
N LEU A 110 -20.10 -26.54 6.52
CA LEU A 110 -19.17 -26.85 5.43
C LEU A 110 -17.70 -26.66 5.85
N PRO A 111 -16.77 -27.47 5.31
CA PRO A 111 -15.34 -27.29 5.56
C PRO A 111 -14.85 -25.89 5.19
N GLY A 112 -14.15 -25.22 6.13
CA GLY A 112 -13.59 -23.89 5.91
C GLY A 112 -14.58 -22.73 6.08
N PHE A 113 -15.86 -23.02 6.29
CA PHE A 113 -16.86 -22.03 6.69
C PHE A 113 -16.88 -21.91 8.22
N GLY A 114 -16.04 -21.01 8.74
CA GLY A 114 -16.12 -20.59 10.13
C GLY A 114 -17.17 -19.49 10.34
N PRO A 115 -17.40 -19.05 11.60
CA PRO A 115 -18.41 -18.04 11.92
C PRO A 115 -18.34 -16.77 11.06
N TYR A 116 -17.13 -16.29 10.77
CA TYR A 116 -16.91 -15.15 9.89
C TYR A 116 -17.37 -15.42 8.45
N THR A 117 -16.81 -16.45 7.81
CA THR A 117 -17.06 -16.73 6.38
C THR A 117 -18.53 -17.05 6.14
N SER A 118 -19.18 -17.79 7.04
CA SER A 118 -20.60 -18.13 6.91
C SER A 118 -21.47 -16.88 6.95
N ARG A 119 -21.24 -15.97 7.92
CA ARG A 119 -21.97 -14.70 8.03
C ARG A 119 -21.69 -13.76 6.85
N ALA A 120 -20.44 -13.71 6.41
CA ALA A 120 -20.04 -12.90 5.27
C ALA A 120 -20.74 -13.37 3.99
N VAL A 121 -20.65 -14.66 3.66
CA VAL A 121 -21.28 -15.17 2.43
C VAL A 121 -22.80 -15.08 2.49
N SER A 122 -23.44 -15.44 3.61
CA SER A 122 -24.90 -15.39 3.71
C SER A 122 -25.45 -13.97 3.67
N SER A 123 -24.79 -13.00 4.32
CA SER A 123 -25.17 -11.60 4.22
C SER A 123 -24.87 -11.03 2.83
N LEU A 124 -23.65 -11.18 2.32
CA LEU A 124 -23.23 -10.49 1.11
C LEU A 124 -23.94 -10.99 -0.15
N ALA A 125 -24.12 -12.31 -0.26
CA ALA A 125 -24.73 -12.93 -1.44
C ALA A 125 -26.24 -13.12 -1.31
N PHE A 126 -26.74 -13.42 -0.09
CA PHE A 126 -28.14 -13.77 0.13
C PHE A 126 -28.90 -12.80 1.03
N LYS A 127 -28.26 -11.70 1.47
CA LYS A 127 -28.87 -10.66 2.31
C LYS A 127 -29.45 -11.16 3.62
N GLU A 128 -28.98 -12.30 4.14
CA GLU A 128 -29.36 -12.75 5.48
C GLU A 128 -28.98 -11.65 6.49
N ALA A 129 -29.89 -11.34 7.41
CA ALA A 129 -29.75 -10.25 8.38
C ALA A 129 -28.78 -10.61 9.53
N VAL A 130 -27.53 -10.91 9.17
CA VAL A 130 -26.46 -11.29 10.10
C VAL A 130 -25.27 -10.33 9.98
N GLY A 131 -24.76 -9.88 11.12
CA GLY A 131 -23.59 -9.02 11.20
C GLY A 131 -22.29 -9.80 11.00
N VAL A 132 -21.32 -9.17 10.34
CA VAL A 132 -19.99 -9.72 10.08
C VAL A 132 -18.97 -9.06 11.02
N LEU A 133 -18.21 -9.90 11.75
CA LEU A 133 -17.25 -9.42 12.74
C LEU A 133 -15.82 -9.87 12.38
N ASP A 134 -15.07 -9.00 11.68
CA ASP A 134 -13.65 -9.16 11.42
C ASP A 134 -12.79 -8.22 12.30
N GLY A 135 -11.47 -8.23 12.10
CA GLY A 135 -10.57 -7.32 12.83
C GLY A 135 -10.82 -5.83 12.55
N ASN A 136 -11.40 -5.48 11.40
CA ASN A 136 -11.78 -4.11 11.07
C ASN A 136 -13.04 -3.70 11.86
N VAL A 137 -14.08 -4.52 11.84
CA VAL A 137 -15.34 -4.27 12.55
C VAL A 137 -15.14 -4.28 14.05
N ILE A 138 -14.35 -5.22 14.61
CA ILE A 138 -13.98 -5.21 16.04
C ILE A 138 -13.40 -3.85 16.43
N ARG A 139 -12.43 -3.34 15.65
CA ARG A 139 -11.78 -2.05 15.91
C ARG A 139 -12.74 -0.87 15.78
N VAL A 140 -13.61 -0.88 14.77
CA VAL A 140 -14.62 0.15 14.56
C VAL A 140 -15.59 0.20 15.73
N LEU A 141 -16.20 -0.93 16.10
CA LEU A 141 -17.21 -1.00 17.14
C LEU A 141 -16.64 -0.69 18.53
N THR A 142 -15.47 -1.26 18.86
CA THR A 142 -14.81 -0.98 20.15
C THR A 142 -14.41 0.49 20.28
N ARG A 143 -13.93 1.14 19.22
CA ARG A 143 -13.61 2.58 19.26
C ARG A 143 -14.86 3.45 19.31
N LYS A 144 -15.88 3.13 18.52
CA LYS A 144 -17.14 3.90 18.53
C LYS A 144 -17.68 4.02 19.95
N GLU A 145 -17.65 2.92 20.71
CA GLU A 145 -18.19 2.85 22.07
C GLU A 145 -17.13 2.98 23.18
N ASN A 146 -15.86 3.27 22.84
CA ASN A 146 -14.72 3.38 23.78
C ASN A 146 -14.53 2.14 24.69
N LEU A 147 -14.70 0.94 24.13
CA LEU A 147 -14.66 -0.32 24.86
C LEU A 147 -13.24 -0.89 24.94
N LYS A 148 -12.68 -0.97 26.15
CA LYS A 148 -11.39 -1.64 26.43
C LYS A 148 -11.59 -3.13 26.71
N TRP A 149 -12.28 -3.81 25.79
CA TRP A 149 -12.57 -5.24 25.90
C TRP A 149 -11.41 -6.10 25.37
N SER A 150 -11.15 -7.19 26.09
CA SER A 150 -10.32 -8.32 25.66
C SER A 150 -11.06 -9.16 24.59
N TRP A 151 -11.31 -8.57 23.42
CA TRP A 151 -12.12 -9.12 22.31
C TRP A 151 -11.79 -10.56 21.84
N TRP A 152 -10.69 -11.14 22.30
CA TRP A 152 -10.34 -12.55 22.10
C TRP A 152 -11.00 -13.51 23.09
N GLN A 153 -11.61 -13.02 24.17
CA GLN A 153 -12.39 -13.79 25.13
C GLN A 153 -13.82 -14.01 24.62
N THR A 154 -14.37 -15.19 24.90
CA THR A 154 -15.67 -15.62 24.36
C THR A 154 -16.81 -14.65 24.70
N LYS A 155 -16.88 -14.16 25.95
CA LYS A 155 -17.94 -13.28 26.43
C LYS A 155 -18.00 -11.96 25.64
N GLU A 156 -16.89 -11.23 25.60
CA GLU A 156 -16.82 -9.93 24.93
C GLU A 156 -16.88 -10.06 23.40
N LYS A 157 -16.34 -11.15 22.84
CA LYS A 157 -16.50 -11.45 21.41
C LYS A 157 -17.97 -11.66 21.04
N LYS A 158 -18.75 -12.34 21.89
CA LYS A 158 -20.20 -12.51 21.72
C LYS A 158 -20.93 -11.17 21.79
N GLN A 159 -20.56 -10.30 22.73
CA GLN A 159 -21.13 -8.95 22.82
C GLN A 159 -20.84 -8.10 21.57
N LEU A 160 -19.60 -8.14 21.06
CA LEU A 160 -19.26 -7.47 19.79
C LEU A 160 -20.02 -8.05 18.60
N GLN A 161 -20.25 -9.37 18.59
CA GLN A 161 -21.06 -9.99 17.55
C GLN A 161 -22.52 -9.51 17.61
N ASN A 162 -23.09 -9.39 18.81
CA ASN A 162 -24.45 -8.84 18.99
C ASN A 162 -24.52 -7.38 18.50
N MET A 163 -23.49 -6.57 18.75
CA MET A 163 -23.42 -5.20 18.22
C MET A 163 -23.37 -5.17 16.69
N ALA A 164 -22.63 -6.10 16.06
CA ALA A 164 -22.62 -6.24 14.61
C ALA A 164 -23.98 -6.68 14.06
N ASP A 165 -24.67 -7.60 14.74
CA ASP A 165 -26.02 -8.07 14.39
C ASP A 165 -27.05 -6.94 14.50
N GLN A 166 -26.94 -6.08 15.53
CA GLN A 166 -27.77 -4.89 15.67
C GLN A 166 -27.48 -3.83 14.59
N ALA A 167 -26.23 -3.69 14.15
CA ALA A 167 -25.86 -2.72 13.12
C ALA A 167 -26.55 -2.99 11.77
N VAL A 168 -26.74 -4.26 11.42
CA VAL A 168 -27.40 -4.69 10.18
C VAL A 168 -28.93 -4.77 10.29
N SER A 169 -29.50 -4.60 11.48
CA SER A 169 -30.95 -4.63 11.67
C SER A 169 -31.63 -3.48 10.92
N GLN A 170 -32.75 -3.78 10.24
CA GLN A 170 -33.58 -2.82 9.48
C GLN A 170 -32.86 -2.10 8.33
N VAL A 171 -31.71 -2.62 7.87
CA VAL A 171 -30.97 -2.10 6.71
C VAL A 171 -30.49 -3.25 5.83
N ASP A 172 -30.02 -2.96 4.61
CA ASP A 172 -29.40 -3.98 3.76
C ASP A 172 -28.10 -4.49 4.42
N SER A 173 -28.13 -5.74 4.91
CA SER A 173 -27.01 -6.34 5.64
C SER A 173 -25.75 -6.43 4.79
N SER A 174 -25.89 -6.66 3.47
CA SER A 174 -24.77 -6.74 2.55
C SER A 174 -24.04 -5.41 2.47
N VAL A 175 -24.78 -4.30 2.36
CA VAL A 175 -24.20 -2.95 2.27
C VAL A 175 -23.62 -2.53 3.62
N MET A 176 -24.34 -2.75 4.72
CA MET A 176 -23.90 -2.36 6.05
C MET A 176 -22.62 -3.10 6.48
N ASN A 177 -22.55 -4.42 6.28
CA ASN A 177 -21.35 -5.20 6.60
C ASN A 177 -20.14 -4.72 5.78
N GLN A 178 -20.32 -4.47 4.48
CA GLN A 178 -19.24 -3.93 3.66
C GLN A 178 -18.82 -2.53 4.09
N ALA A 179 -19.77 -1.68 4.48
CA ALA A 179 -19.49 -0.34 4.94
C ALA A 179 -18.66 -0.33 6.24
N LEU A 180 -19.02 -1.18 7.21
CA LEU A 180 -18.25 -1.37 8.45
C LEU A 180 -16.82 -1.86 8.18
N MET A 181 -16.68 -2.88 7.32
CA MET A 181 -15.37 -3.40 6.93
C MET A 181 -14.54 -2.34 6.19
N GLU A 182 -15.15 -1.58 5.28
CA GLU A 182 -14.47 -0.52 4.52
C GLU A 182 -14.05 0.65 5.40
N LEU A 183 -14.90 1.04 6.36
CA LEU A 183 -14.61 2.07 7.34
C LEU A 183 -13.37 1.70 8.15
N GLY A 184 -13.30 0.46 8.66
CA GLY A 184 -12.13 -0.02 9.38
C GLY A 184 -10.89 -0.12 8.48
N ALA A 185 -11.05 -0.56 7.23
CA ALA A 185 -9.93 -0.73 6.31
C ALA A 185 -9.31 0.58 5.81
N THR A 186 -10.08 1.67 5.74
CA THR A 186 -9.66 2.90 5.03
C THR A 186 -9.60 4.16 5.91
N ILE A 187 -10.38 4.20 7.00
CA ILE A 187 -10.51 5.38 7.87
C ILE A 187 -10.11 5.07 9.31
N CYS A 188 -10.80 4.13 9.95
CA CYS A 188 -10.54 3.73 11.32
C CYS A 188 -9.35 2.75 11.35
N LEU A 189 -8.16 3.23 10.99
CA LEU A 189 -6.93 2.43 10.81
C LEU A 189 -6.33 1.97 12.15
N PRO A 190 -5.57 0.85 12.19
CA PRO A 190 -4.97 0.36 13.44
C PRO A 190 -4.14 1.40 14.18
N GLN A 191 -3.35 2.19 13.45
CA GLN A 191 -2.57 3.32 13.95
C GLN A 191 -2.95 4.56 13.18
N ASN A 192 -2.94 5.72 13.84
CA ASN A 192 -3.25 7.02 13.24
C ASN A 192 -4.57 7.00 12.43
N PRO A 193 -5.71 6.64 13.06
CA PRO A 193 -7.00 6.63 12.37
C PRO A 193 -7.34 8.02 11.84
N LYS A 194 -7.93 8.07 10.64
CA LYS A 194 -8.33 9.31 9.95
C LYS A 194 -9.66 9.83 10.52
N CYS A 195 -9.76 10.00 11.84
CA CYS A 195 -11.00 10.25 12.56
C CYS A 195 -11.80 11.44 12.02
N ILE A 196 -11.13 12.50 11.56
CA ILE A 196 -11.79 13.68 10.99
C ILE A 196 -12.50 13.36 9.65
N LEU A 197 -12.10 12.30 8.92
CA LEU A 197 -12.81 11.78 7.74
C LEU A 197 -13.91 10.75 8.07
N CYS A 198 -14.05 10.37 9.34
CA CYS A 198 -14.99 9.32 9.73
C CYS A 198 -16.43 9.86 9.69
N PRO A 199 -17.38 9.16 9.05
CA PRO A 199 -18.80 9.53 9.08
C PRO A 199 -19.40 9.50 10.50
N TRP A 200 -18.71 8.87 11.45
CA TRP A 200 -19.12 8.78 12.86
C TRP A 200 -18.22 9.60 13.80
N ASN A 201 -17.45 10.57 13.30
CA ASN A 201 -16.50 11.30 14.14
C ASN A 201 -17.17 11.94 15.37
N SER A 202 -18.33 12.57 15.19
CA SER A 202 -19.09 13.26 16.25
C SER A 202 -19.75 12.31 17.25
N ALA A 203 -19.94 11.05 16.88
CA ALA A 203 -20.60 10.03 17.71
C ALA A 203 -19.64 8.94 18.21
N CYS A 204 -18.33 9.15 18.07
CA CYS A 204 -17.30 8.19 18.44
C CYS A 204 -16.71 8.55 19.80
N LYS A 205 -17.03 7.76 20.82
CA LYS A 205 -16.58 7.97 22.20
C LYS A 205 -15.06 7.89 22.34
N ALA A 206 -14.39 6.98 21.62
CA ALA A 206 -12.93 6.96 21.63
C ALA A 206 -12.31 8.20 20.94
N PHE A 207 -13.05 8.85 20.04
CA PHE A 207 -12.58 10.10 19.43
C PHE A 207 -12.63 11.27 20.41
N GLU A 208 -13.76 11.42 21.07
CA GLU A 208 -13.96 12.37 22.17
C GLU A 208 -12.92 12.18 23.28
N SER A 209 -12.67 10.94 23.72
CA SER A 209 -11.72 10.63 24.80
C SER A 209 -10.26 10.45 24.35
N GLN A 210 -9.94 10.62 23.07
CA GLN A 210 -8.57 10.45 22.50
C GLN A 210 -7.91 9.07 22.78
N THR A 211 -8.70 8.00 22.89
CA THR A 211 -8.24 6.63 23.23
C THR A 211 -8.11 5.71 22.02
N GLN A 212 -8.33 6.19 20.80
CA GLN A 212 -8.42 5.39 19.58
C GLN A 212 -7.14 4.57 19.34
N ASN A 213 -5.95 5.10 19.61
CA ASN A 213 -4.68 4.37 19.44
C ASN A 213 -4.45 3.28 20.52
N GLN A 214 -5.24 3.29 21.59
CA GLN A 214 -5.19 2.30 22.67
C GLN A 214 -6.22 1.16 22.47
N ILE A 215 -7.17 1.35 21.55
CA ILE A 215 -8.31 0.44 21.30
C ILE A 215 -8.24 -0.07 19.85
N PRO A 216 -8.51 -1.37 19.59
CA PRO A 216 -8.80 -2.41 20.57
C PRO A 216 -7.56 -2.81 21.36
N LEU A 217 -7.77 -3.46 22.51
CA LEU A 217 -6.67 -4.05 23.25
C LEU A 217 -5.88 -5.03 22.35
N LYS A 218 -4.57 -5.09 22.56
CA LYS A 218 -3.70 -6.03 21.84
C LYS A 218 -3.87 -7.41 22.45
N LYS A 219 -4.28 -8.38 21.63
CA LYS A 219 -4.31 -9.79 22.05
C LYS A 219 -2.90 -10.22 22.48
N PRO A 220 -2.73 -10.83 23.68
CA PRO A 220 -1.46 -11.39 24.11
C PRO A 220 -0.93 -12.38 23.07
N LYS A 221 0.33 -12.20 22.67
CA LYS A 221 1.00 -13.13 21.76
C LYS A 221 1.40 -14.38 22.54
N LYS A 222 1.23 -15.55 21.95
CA LYS A 222 1.85 -16.78 22.46
C LYS A 222 3.36 -16.60 22.49
N SER A 223 4.03 -17.23 23.46
CA SER A 223 5.49 -17.33 23.45
C SER A 223 5.96 -18.01 22.16
N MET A 224 7.09 -17.54 21.65
CA MET A 224 7.67 -18.12 20.44
C MET A 224 8.27 -19.47 20.78
N GLU A 225 7.92 -20.49 20.01
CA GLU A 225 8.55 -21.79 20.09
C GLU A 225 9.71 -21.87 19.10
N HIS A 226 10.82 -22.46 19.52
CA HIS A 226 12.00 -22.65 18.68
C HIS A 226 12.10 -24.11 18.24
N TRP A 227 12.34 -24.33 16.96
CA TRP A 227 12.36 -25.65 16.35
C TRP A 227 13.53 -25.77 15.40
N SER A 228 14.30 -26.84 15.54
CA SER A 228 15.36 -27.23 14.62
C SER A 228 14.82 -28.20 13.59
N TRP A 229 15.23 -28.03 12.33
CA TRP A 229 14.97 -28.99 11.26
C TRP A 229 16.26 -29.32 10.51
N ASN A 230 16.66 -30.58 10.59
CA ASN A 230 17.71 -31.16 9.75
C ASN A 230 17.06 -31.84 8.55
N ILE A 231 17.24 -31.26 7.37
CA ILE A 231 16.59 -31.74 6.15
C ILE A 231 17.44 -32.82 5.48
N HIS A 232 16.81 -33.93 5.10
CA HIS A 232 17.37 -34.95 4.23
C HIS A 232 16.91 -34.68 2.80
N PHE A 233 17.82 -34.20 1.96
CA PHE A 233 17.57 -34.02 0.53
C PHE A 233 17.84 -35.34 -0.19
N ILE A 234 16.80 -36.14 -0.41
CA ILE A 234 16.89 -37.50 -0.98
C ILE A 234 16.46 -37.50 -2.44
N ARG A 235 17.37 -37.88 -3.34
CA ARG A 235 17.19 -37.82 -4.80
C ARG A 235 17.37 -39.19 -5.45
N LYS A 236 16.52 -39.50 -6.43
CA LYS A 236 16.66 -40.65 -7.35
C LYS A 236 16.41 -40.13 -8.77
N GLN A 237 17.43 -40.17 -9.64
CA GLN A 237 17.39 -39.60 -10.99
C GLN A 237 16.92 -38.13 -10.99
N GLN A 238 15.91 -37.76 -11.80
CA GLN A 238 15.31 -36.42 -11.83
C GLN A 238 14.13 -36.26 -10.85
N LYS A 239 14.03 -37.10 -9.81
CA LYS A 239 12.98 -37.05 -8.79
C LYS A 239 13.55 -36.83 -7.39
N ILE A 240 12.80 -36.13 -6.55
CA ILE A 240 13.06 -35.96 -5.11
C ILE A 240 12.01 -36.70 -4.29
N LEU A 241 12.38 -37.14 -3.10
CA LEU A 241 11.41 -37.67 -2.15
C LEU A 241 10.73 -36.54 -1.37
N LEU A 242 9.41 -36.54 -1.36
CA LEU A 242 8.60 -35.75 -0.44
C LEU A 242 7.83 -36.68 0.50
N VAL A 243 7.57 -36.20 1.71
CA VAL A 243 6.79 -36.91 2.73
C VAL A 243 5.70 -36.01 3.27
N LYS A 244 4.62 -36.60 3.80
CA LYS A 244 3.76 -35.92 4.77
C LYS A 244 4.08 -36.48 6.15
N ASP A 245 4.25 -35.59 7.09
CA ASP A 245 4.61 -35.94 8.46
C ASP A 245 3.64 -35.24 9.44
N PRO A 246 2.67 -35.98 10.00
CA PRO A 246 1.70 -35.41 10.94
C PRO A 246 2.33 -35.00 12.28
N SER A 247 3.55 -35.49 12.59
CA SER A 247 4.28 -35.16 13.82
C SER A 247 4.85 -33.75 13.81
N LEU A 248 5.02 -33.13 12.63
CA LEU A 248 5.53 -31.77 12.52
C LEU A 248 4.59 -30.78 13.23
N PRO A 249 5.10 -29.80 14.01
CA PRO A 249 4.24 -28.83 14.68
C PRO A 249 3.54 -27.87 13.70
N VAL A 250 4.08 -27.73 12.48
CA VAL A 250 3.54 -26.96 11.37
C VAL A 250 3.63 -27.79 10.09
N LEU A 251 2.88 -27.43 9.04
CA LEU A 251 2.94 -28.10 7.73
C LEU A 251 2.50 -29.58 7.74
N LYS A 252 1.87 -30.09 8.82
CA LYS A 252 1.41 -31.49 9.02
C LYS A 252 0.81 -32.17 7.79
N SER A 253 -0.03 -31.45 7.04
CA SER A 253 -0.75 -32.00 5.89
C SER A 253 -0.13 -31.62 4.53
N GLN A 254 1.05 -30.99 4.53
CA GLN A 254 1.75 -30.56 3.33
C GLN A 254 2.86 -31.54 2.97
N TRP A 255 3.15 -31.66 1.69
CA TRP A 255 4.35 -32.36 1.23
C TRP A 255 5.57 -31.51 1.57
N VAL A 256 6.51 -32.12 2.29
CA VAL A 256 7.76 -31.50 2.73
C VAL A 256 8.94 -32.40 2.39
N LEU A 257 10.15 -31.85 2.51
CA LEU A 257 11.37 -32.65 2.46
C LEU A 257 11.48 -33.47 3.74
N PRO A 258 11.87 -34.76 3.69
CA PRO A 258 12.05 -35.56 4.88
C PRO A 258 13.18 -34.97 5.74
N GLY A 259 13.13 -35.19 7.05
CA GLY A 259 14.15 -34.67 7.94
C GLY A 259 13.79 -34.84 9.41
N ASN A 260 14.75 -34.56 10.29
CA ASN A 260 14.56 -34.65 11.73
C ASN A 260 14.13 -33.29 12.27
N PHE A 261 12.94 -33.23 12.86
CA PHE A 261 12.36 -32.03 13.44
C PHE A 261 12.38 -32.12 14.98
N ARG A 262 12.93 -31.10 15.67
CA ARG A 262 13.09 -31.13 17.14
C ARG A 262 12.79 -29.78 17.76
N LYS A 263 12.04 -29.78 18.87
CA LYS A 263 11.82 -28.57 19.68
C LYS A 263 13.09 -28.18 20.43
N LEU A 264 13.44 -26.90 20.39
CA LEU A 264 14.56 -26.31 21.10
C LEU A 264 14.04 -25.49 22.29
N LYS A 265 14.79 -25.49 23.39
CA LYS A 265 14.51 -24.63 24.55
C LYS A 265 14.77 -23.14 24.24
N SER A 266 15.75 -22.86 23.39
CA SER A 266 16.19 -21.50 23.01
C SER A 266 16.64 -21.45 21.54
N PRO A 267 16.80 -20.25 20.95
CA PRO A 267 17.38 -20.10 19.61
C PRO A 267 18.77 -20.73 19.51
N PRO A 268 19.09 -21.44 18.40
CA PRO A 268 20.44 -21.96 18.18
C PRO A 268 21.43 -20.85 17.84
N LYS A 269 22.72 -21.03 18.18
CA LYS A 269 23.80 -20.06 17.92
C LYS A 269 24.07 -19.85 16.43
N SER A 270 23.97 -20.91 15.62
CA SER A 270 24.16 -20.87 14.17
C SER A 270 22.99 -21.58 13.45
N TYR A 271 22.71 -21.19 12.20
CA TYR A 271 21.70 -21.82 11.35
C TYR A 271 21.88 -21.39 9.89
N LYS A 272 21.45 -22.21 8.93
CA LYS A 272 21.47 -21.88 7.49
C LYS A 272 20.27 -21.03 7.07
N ILE A 273 19.09 -21.33 7.59
CA ILE A 273 17.83 -20.63 7.28
C ILE A 273 17.03 -20.47 8.57
N LYS A 274 16.50 -19.27 8.80
CA LYS A 274 15.45 -19.02 9.78
C LYS A 274 14.14 -18.70 9.07
N HIS A 275 13.05 -19.33 9.51
CA HIS A 275 11.73 -19.11 8.98
C HIS A 275 10.69 -19.09 10.10
N THR A 276 9.75 -18.16 10.04
CA THR A 276 8.70 -18.02 11.07
C THR A 276 7.35 -18.42 10.49
N ILE A 277 6.67 -19.38 11.12
CA ILE A 277 5.28 -19.74 10.80
C ILE A 277 4.45 -19.56 12.07
N THR A 278 3.54 -18.58 12.08
CA THR A 278 2.74 -18.23 13.26
C THR A 278 3.63 -17.90 14.48
N HIS A 279 3.66 -18.77 15.49
CA HIS A 279 4.47 -18.66 16.71
C HIS A 279 5.67 -19.65 16.72
N HIS A 280 5.97 -20.29 15.59
CA HIS A 280 7.07 -21.25 15.45
C HIS A 280 8.23 -20.63 14.69
N HIS A 281 9.38 -20.49 15.34
CA HIS A 281 10.66 -20.22 14.69
C HIS A 281 11.31 -21.53 14.28
N ILE A 282 11.48 -21.73 12.99
CA ILE A 282 12.05 -22.93 12.39
C ILE A 282 13.44 -22.59 11.87
N TYR A 283 14.44 -23.30 12.38
CA TYR A 283 15.84 -23.13 12.05
C TYR A 283 16.30 -24.34 11.26
N ILE A 284 16.67 -24.15 10.00
CA ILE A 284 17.33 -25.18 9.21
C ILE A 284 18.80 -25.19 9.63
N GLN A 285 19.19 -26.23 10.36
CA GLN A 285 20.55 -26.40 10.86
C GLN A 285 21.43 -27.05 9.78
N LYS A 286 20.93 -28.15 9.20
CA LYS A 286 21.64 -28.95 8.21
C LYS A 286 20.74 -29.32 7.05
N ILE A 287 21.33 -29.45 5.87
CA ILE A 287 20.71 -30.03 4.67
C ILE A 287 21.66 -31.12 4.19
N ASP A 288 21.30 -32.37 4.44
CA ASP A 288 22.09 -33.55 4.09
C ASP A 288 21.65 -34.11 2.75
N GLN A 289 22.56 -34.17 1.78
CA GLN A 289 22.29 -34.84 0.51
C GLN A 289 22.50 -36.35 0.68
N LYS A 290 21.43 -37.13 0.52
CA LYS A 290 21.49 -38.61 0.58
C LYS A 290 21.02 -39.19 -0.76
N ARG A 291 21.76 -40.19 -1.28
CA ARG A 291 21.38 -40.92 -2.51
C ARG A 291 20.30 -41.98 -2.25
N THR A 292 20.20 -42.50 -1.03
CA THR A 292 19.27 -43.56 -0.63
C THR A 292 18.62 -43.29 0.72
N LEU A 293 17.47 -43.92 0.97
CA LEU A 293 16.83 -43.92 2.29
C LEU A 293 17.63 -44.83 3.23
N GLY A 294 17.91 -44.39 4.46
CA GLY A 294 18.28 -45.33 5.53
C GLY A 294 17.05 -46.19 5.89
N SER A 295 17.27 -47.47 6.19
CA SER A 295 16.21 -48.46 6.47
C SER A 295 15.33 -48.15 7.71
N SER A 296 15.75 -47.22 8.57
CA SER A 296 15.14 -46.97 9.89
C SER A 296 14.08 -45.86 9.93
N ILE A 297 13.78 -45.16 8.82
CA ILE A 297 12.85 -44.02 8.84
C ILE A 297 11.52 -44.39 8.16
N GLN A 298 10.49 -44.64 8.97
CA GLN A 298 9.13 -44.87 8.50
C GLN A 298 8.36 -43.55 8.42
N TRP A 299 7.79 -43.25 7.24
CA TRP A 299 6.88 -42.14 7.00
C TRP A 299 5.55 -42.70 6.50
N GLU A 300 4.42 -42.25 7.05
CA GLU A 300 3.08 -42.74 6.68
C GLU A 300 2.77 -42.54 5.19
N GLU A 301 3.13 -41.37 4.63
CA GLU A 301 2.96 -41.08 3.21
C GLU A 301 4.27 -40.55 2.60
N ARG A 302 4.74 -41.18 1.51
CA ARG A 302 5.92 -40.76 0.76
C ARG A 302 5.67 -40.79 -0.74
N LYS A 303 6.26 -39.83 -1.48
CA LYS A 303 6.12 -39.75 -2.94
C LYS A 303 7.38 -39.23 -3.61
N TRP A 304 7.77 -39.87 -4.71
CA TRP A 304 8.79 -39.36 -5.61
C TRP A 304 8.19 -38.34 -6.56
N VAL A 305 8.73 -37.11 -6.53
CA VAL A 305 8.24 -35.99 -7.34
C VAL A 305 9.34 -35.51 -8.29
N PRO A 306 9.07 -35.39 -9.60
CA PRO A 306 10.02 -34.78 -10.53
C PRO A 306 10.48 -33.39 -10.09
N LEU A 307 11.78 -33.08 -10.24
CA LEU A 307 12.37 -31.81 -9.79
C LEU A 307 11.61 -30.58 -10.31
N ASN A 308 11.15 -30.63 -11.56
CA ASN A 308 10.36 -29.57 -12.20
C ASN A 308 8.93 -29.40 -11.62
N ARG A 309 8.40 -30.38 -10.89
CA ARG A 309 7.07 -30.33 -10.25
C ARG A 309 7.12 -30.12 -8.74
N ILE A 310 8.29 -29.88 -8.15
CA ILE A 310 8.39 -29.69 -6.69
C ILE A 310 7.65 -28.43 -6.25
N LYS A 311 7.73 -27.34 -7.03
CA LYS A 311 7.07 -26.07 -6.68
C LYS A 311 5.56 -26.21 -6.53
N THR A 312 4.93 -27.04 -7.35
CA THR A 312 3.48 -27.28 -7.30
C THR A 312 3.10 -28.28 -6.21
N LYS A 313 3.91 -29.32 -5.98
CA LYS A 313 3.62 -30.33 -4.95
C LYS A 313 3.96 -29.91 -3.52
N ALA A 314 4.99 -29.07 -3.33
CA ALA A 314 5.41 -28.53 -2.04
C ALA A 314 5.54 -26.98 -2.07
N PRO A 315 4.40 -26.26 -2.14
CA PRO A 315 4.38 -24.82 -2.39
C PRO A 315 4.68 -23.95 -1.15
N SER A 316 5.06 -24.57 -0.03
CA SER A 316 5.43 -23.85 1.20
C SER A 316 6.65 -22.94 0.96
N SER A 317 6.58 -21.69 1.41
CA SER A 317 7.67 -20.72 1.28
C SER A 317 8.95 -21.16 2.00
N LEU A 318 8.84 -21.94 3.08
CA LEU A 318 9.99 -22.57 3.73
C LEU A 318 10.67 -23.58 2.80
N ILE A 319 9.90 -24.46 2.17
CA ILE A 319 10.44 -25.45 1.24
C ILE A 319 11.06 -24.75 0.03
N GLN A 320 10.43 -23.72 -0.52
CA GLN A 320 11.01 -22.94 -1.62
C GLN A 320 12.36 -22.29 -1.25
N LYS A 321 12.50 -21.76 -0.02
CA LYS A 321 13.78 -21.23 0.49
C LYS A 321 14.86 -22.30 0.65
N VAL A 322 14.48 -23.49 1.11
CA VAL A 322 15.42 -24.62 1.21
C VAL A 322 15.89 -25.05 -0.17
N LEU A 323 14.95 -25.21 -1.11
CA LEU A 323 15.25 -25.60 -2.48
C LEU A 323 16.15 -24.58 -3.17
N SER A 324 15.91 -23.28 -2.99
CA SER A 324 16.82 -22.26 -3.57
C SER A 324 18.25 -22.41 -3.04
N GLN A 325 18.45 -22.70 -1.75
CA GLN A 325 19.81 -22.92 -1.23
C GLN A 325 20.45 -24.18 -1.80
N VAL A 326 19.68 -25.26 -1.98
CA VAL A 326 20.22 -26.49 -2.57
C VAL A 326 20.55 -26.28 -4.05
N PHE A 327 19.64 -25.69 -4.83
CA PHE A 327 19.83 -25.51 -6.28
C PHE A 327 20.83 -24.41 -6.64
N SER A 328 21.02 -23.37 -5.80
CA SER A 328 22.10 -22.38 -6.00
C SER A 328 23.50 -23.00 -5.93
N VAL A 329 23.67 -24.08 -5.15
CA VAL A 329 24.92 -24.86 -5.13
C VAL A 329 25.08 -25.71 -6.40
N TYR A 330 23.99 -26.18 -7.00
CA TYR A 330 24.01 -26.95 -8.24
C TYR A 330 24.30 -26.11 -9.49
N VAL A 331 23.88 -24.85 -9.53
CA VAL A 331 24.27 -23.93 -10.63
C VAL A 331 25.78 -23.67 -10.60
N LEU A 332 26.41 -23.62 -9.41
CA LEU A 332 27.86 -23.53 -9.29
C LEU A 332 28.60 -24.78 -9.80
N VAL A 333 28.06 -25.98 -9.56
CA VAL A 333 28.70 -27.24 -10.00
C VAL A 333 28.50 -27.50 -11.50
N PHE A 334 27.37 -27.06 -12.08
CA PHE A 334 27.14 -27.15 -13.53
C PHE A 334 27.94 -26.11 -14.33
N LEU A 335 28.25 -24.95 -13.73
CA LEU A 335 29.06 -23.89 -14.36
C LEU A 335 30.57 -24.17 -14.30
N LEU A 336 31.04 -25.09 -13.46
CA LEU A 336 32.45 -25.47 -13.35
C LEU A 336 32.88 -26.52 -14.40
N SER A 337 31.98 -26.98 -15.29
CA SER A 337 32.27 -27.95 -16.37
C SER A 337 32.38 -27.34 -17.77
N CYS A 338 32.25 -26.02 -17.92
CA CYS A 338 32.47 -25.34 -19.18
C CYS A 338 33.44 -24.16 -18.97
N GLN A 339 34.70 -24.35 -19.36
CA GLN A 339 35.67 -23.25 -19.43
C GLN A 339 35.51 -22.49 -20.76
N HIS A 340 35.63 -21.16 -20.65
CA HIS A 340 36.18 -20.15 -21.59
C HIS A 340 35.27 -18.91 -21.78
N THR A 341 35.50 -17.95 -20.87
CA THR A 341 35.67 -16.47 -20.99
C THR A 341 34.83 -15.63 -22.00
N PRO A 342 34.69 -14.29 -21.80
CA PRO A 342 35.19 -13.42 -20.71
C PRO A 342 34.06 -12.68 -19.96
N LYS A 343 34.43 -12.02 -18.84
CA LYS A 343 33.64 -10.94 -18.23
C LYS A 343 33.47 -9.80 -19.24
N PRO A 344 32.26 -9.24 -19.34
CA PRO A 344 32.10 -7.79 -19.36
C PRO A 344 31.46 -7.32 -18.06
N SER A 345 32.00 -6.19 -17.59
CA SER A 345 31.40 -5.17 -16.74
C SER A 345 29.91 -5.33 -16.40
N ALA A 346 29.62 -5.07 -15.13
CA ALA A 346 28.26 -4.84 -14.65
C ALA A 346 27.49 -3.94 -15.64
N PRO A 347 26.35 -4.39 -16.18
CA PRO A 347 25.40 -3.45 -16.73
C PRO A 347 24.82 -2.72 -15.52
N ASN A 348 25.23 -1.46 -15.37
CA ASN A 348 24.41 -0.42 -14.75
C ASN A 348 22.97 -0.69 -15.21
N PRO A 349 21.99 -0.97 -14.32
CA PRO A 349 20.63 -1.07 -14.78
C PRO A 349 20.24 0.32 -15.23
N LEU A 350 20.36 0.58 -16.54
CA LEU A 350 19.80 1.73 -17.20
C LEU A 350 18.33 1.79 -16.76
N LEU A 351 18.02 2.71 -15.85
CA LEU A 351 16.64 3.06 -15.53
C LEU A 351 16.04 3.59 -16.82
N PHE A 352 15.32 2.76 -17.55
CA PHE A 352 14.52 3.21 -18.68
C PHE A 352 13.40 4.10 -18.13
N ALA A 353 13.62 5.42 -18.18
CA ALA A 353 12.59 6.40 -17.96
C ALA A 353 11.71 6.45 -19.22
N LYS A 354 10.39 6.32 -19.04
CA LYS A 354 9.41 6.40 -20.11
C LYS A 354 8.75 7.78 -20.11
N GLN A 355 8.74 8.47 -21.24
CA GLN A 355 7.98 9.71 -21.41
C GLN A 355 6.48 9.41 -21.40
N LEU A 356 5.70 10.26 -20.72
CA LEU A 356 4.25 10.12 -20.59
C LEU A 356 3.47 11.19 -21.35
N THR A 357 3.93 12.44 -21.30
CA THR A 357 3.24 13.57 -21.93
C THR A 357 3.88 13.97 -23.24
N PHE A 358 3.08 14.54 -24.14
CA PHE A 358 3.55 15.08 -25.41
C PHE A 358 2.89 16.44 -25.67
N GLY A 359 3.65 17.37 -26.25
CA GLY A 359 3.14 18.71 -26.59
C GLY A 359 2.97 19.64 -25.38
N GLY A 360 3.10 20.94 -25.61
CA GLY A 360 3.19 21.94 -24.54
C GLY A 360 4.40 21.76 -23.63
N GLU A 361 4.44 22.52 -22.54
CA GLU A 361 5.41 22.36 -21.46
C GLU A 361 4.69 21.84 -20.21
N ASN A 362 5.08 20.65 -19.74
CA ASN A 362 4.35 19.87 -18.75
C ASN A 362 5.17 19.72 -17.46
N THR A 363 4.68 20.30 -16.38
CA THR A 363 5.39 20.43 -15.09
C THR A 363 4.53 19.95 -13.93
N HIS A 364 5.12 19.86 -12.73
CA HIS A 364 4.42 19.49 -11.49
C HIS A 364 3.62 18.18 -11.60
N PRO A 365 4.26 17.06 -11.96
CA PRO A 365 3.58 15.77 -11.96
C PRO A 365 2.98 15.48 -10.58
N GLN A 366 1.72 15.05 -10.52
CA GLN A 366 1.00 14.68 -9.32
C GLN A 366 0.20 13.38 -9.56
N PRO A 367 0.74 12.21 -9.24
CA PRO A 367 0.04 10.95 -9.43
C PRO A 367 -1.16 10.84 -8.48
N LEU A 368 -2.29 10.37 -8.99
CA LEU A 368 -3.58 10.37 -8.28
C LEU A 368 -3.84 9.05 -7.55
N GLY A 369 -4.72 9.09 -6.54
CA GLY A 369 -5.01 7.95 -5.66
C GLY A 369 -5.72 6.76 -6.32
N ASP A 370 -6.18 6.90 -7.56
CA ASP A 370 -6.75 5.83 -8.37
C ASP A 370 -5.71 4.99 -9.13
N PHE A 371 -4.42 5.36 -9.02
CA PHE A 371 -3.26 4.72 -9.63
C PHE A 371 -3.20 4.75 -11.16
N LEU A 372 -4.26 5.21 -11.82
CA LEU A 372 -4.38 5.26 -13.27
C LEU A 372 -4.06 6.63 -13.83
N HIS A 373 -4.31 7.70 -13.06
CA HIS A 373 -4.20 9.05 -13.55
C HIS A 373 -3.03 9.81 -12.92
N ILE A 374 -2.52 10.78 -13.67
CA ILE A 374 -1.55 11.77 -13.23
C ILE A 374 -2.06 13.15 -13.60
N ALA A 375 -2.13 14.04 -12.61
CA ALA A 375 -2.39 15.45 -12.83
C ALA A 375 -1.07 16.20 -13.05
N TYR A 376 -1.09 17.27 -13.84
CA TYR A 376 0.07 18.11 -14.08
C TYR A 376 -0.35 19.49 -14.58
N ILE A 377 0.59 20.43 -14.53
CA ILE A 377 0.40 21.77 -15.09
C ILE A 377 0.97 21.78 -16.51
N SER A 378 0.20 22.26 -17.48
CA SER A 378 0.63 22.43 -18.87
C SER A 378 0.49 23.86 -19.35
N SER A 379 1.46 24.34 -20.12
CA SER A 379 1.44 25.61 -20.86
C SER A 379 1.82 25.42 -22.32
N LYS A 380 1.81 26.51 -23.11
CA LYS A 380 2.22 26.52 -24.53
C LYS A 380 1.46 25.50 -25.39
N ARG A 381 0.17 25.31 -25.11
CA ARG A 381 -0.72 24.46 -25.94
C ARG A 381 -1.42 25.34 -26.96
N LYS A 382 -1.65 24.85 -28.18
CA LYS A 382 -2.32 25.63 -29.25
C LYS A 382 -3.68 26.23 -28.84
N GLN A 383 -4.33 25.65 -27.85
CA GLN A 383 -5.68 26.00 -27.40
C GLN A 383 -5.72 27.14 -26.37
N HIS A 384 -4.62 27.45 -25.68
CA HIS A 384 -4.56 28.49 -24.65
C HIS A 384 -3.10 28.81 -24.25
N ASN A 385 -2.87 30.06 -23.81
CA ASN A 385 -1.53 30.51 -23.40
C ASN A 385 -1.25 30.32 -21.92
N ASN A 386 -2.28 30.29 -21.07
CA ASN A 386 -2.13 30.23 -19.61
C ASN A 386 -1.70 28.83 -19.13
N LYS A 387 -1.08 28.75 -17.95
CA LYS A 387 -0.79 27.47 -17.27
C LYS A 387 -2.08 26.88 -16.74
N GLN A 388 -2.39 25.63 -17.11
CA GLN A 388 -3.64 24.95 -16.75
C GLN A 388 -3.38 23.54 -16.24
N ILE A 389 -4.31 23.00 -15.45
CA ILE A 389 -4.23 21.62 -14.96
C ILE A 389 -4.76 20.67 -16.03
N TYR A 390 -4.00 19.61 -16.28
CA TYR A 390 -4.39 18.47 -17.11
C TYR A 390 -4.34 17.19 -16.28
N ILE A 391 -5.17 16.23 -16.66
CA ILE A 391 -5.13 14.85 -16.17
C ILE A 391 -4.84 13.93 -17.36
N LEU A 392 -3.83 13.08 -17.23
CA LEU A 392 -3.49 12.03 -18.18
C LEU A 392 -3.82 10.66 -17.60
N ASN A 393 -4.49 9.81 -18.38
CA ASN A 393 -4.61 8.40 -18.08
C ASN A 393 -3.35 7.65 -18.52
N ARG A 394 -2.64 7.02 -17.58
CA ARG A 394 -1.36 6.37 -17.85
C ARG A 394 -1.45 5.15 -18.77
N LYS A 395 -2.63 4.57 -18.92
CA LYS A 395 -2.85 3.36 -19.73
C LYS A 395 -3.31 3.72 -21.13
N SER A 396 -4.32 4.56 -21.28
CA SER A 396 -4.82 4.99 -22.61
C SER A 396 -4.00 6.12 -23.22
N LEU A 397 -3.22 6.85 -22.39
CA LEU A 397 -2.56 8.10 -22.74
C LEU A 397 -3.52 9.24 -23.14
N GLU A 398 -4.81 9.09 -22.80
CA GLU A 398 -5.79 10.15 -23.01
C GLU A 398 -5.57 11.27 -22.00
N GLU A 399 -5.54 12.49 -22.52
CA GLU A 399 -5.34 13.73 -21.77
C GLU A 399 -6.62 14.56 -21.72
N LYS A 400 -6.92 15.15 -20.57
CA LYS A 400 -8.05 16.04 -20.38
C LYS A 400 -7.65 17.28 -19.60
N ARG A 401 -7.99 18.46 -20.13
CA ARG A 401 -7.89 19.74 -19.41
C ARG A 401 -8.94 19.81 -18.30
N LEU A 402 -8.53 20.22 -17.10
CA LEU A 402 -9.37 20.28 -15.91
C LEU A 402 -9.77 21.72 -15.55
N THR A 403 -8.82 22.66 -15.58
CA THR A 403 -9.10 24.08 -15.32
C THR A 403 -9.32 24.82 -16.62
N PHE A 404 -10.23 25.79 -16.61
CA PHE A 404 -10.55 26.63 -17.77
C PHE A 404 -10.33 28.13 -17.49
N GLN A 405 -9.67 28.44 -16.38
CA GLN A 405 -9.62 29.79 -15.80
C GLN A 405 -8.63 30.71 -16.52
N HIS A 406 -8.84 32.03 -16.40
CA HIS A 406 -8.05 33.06 -17.10
C HIS A 406 -6.65 33.34 -16.55
N GLY A 407 -6.31 32.85 -15.36
CA GLY A 407 -5.02 33.05 -14.72
C GLY A 407 -4.18 31.78 -14.69
N ASP A 408 -2.95 31.94 -14.24
CA ASP A 408 -1.94 30.90 -14.27
C ASP A 408 -2.00 30.01 -13.04
N ILE A 409 -1.95 28.70 -13.27
CA ILE A 409 -1.69 27.73 -12.21
C ILE A 409 -0.18 27.75 -11.89
N LEU A 410 0.15 28.09 -10.65
CA LEU A 410 1.53 28.28 -10.18
C LEU A 410 2.12 27.02 -9.55
N SER A 411 1.32 26.29 -8.78
CA SER A 411 1.72 25.06 -8.11
C SER A 411 0.53 24.12 -7.98
N LEU A 412 0.80 22.81 -7.87
CA LEU A 412 -0.21 21.76 -7.86
C LEU A 412 0.20 20.65 -6.89
N SER A 413 -0.76 20.20 -6.08
CA SER A 413 -0.60 19.04 -5.20
C SER A 413 -1.85 18.19 -5.20
N ALA A 414 -1.67 16.87 -5.23
CA ALA A 414 -2.77 15.92 -5.14
C ALA A 414 -2.79 15.17 -3.81
N TYR A 415 -3.99 14.96 -3.26
CA TYR A 415 -4.22 14.01 -2.18
C TYR A 415 -5.44 13.14 -2.51
N LYS A 416 -5.21 11.85 -2.77
CA LYS A 416 -6.22 10.93 -3.31
C LYS A 416 -6.82 11.46 -4.62
N ASN A 417 -8.08 11.90 -4.59
CA ASN A 417 -8.86 12.36 -5.75
C ASN A 417 -9.22 13.85 -5.61
N PHE A 418 -8.41 14.60 -4.85
CA PHE A 418 -8.54 16.04 -4.72
C PHE A 418 -7.24 16.70 -5.14
N LEU A 419 -7.36 17.86 -5.77
CA LEU A 419 -6.27 18.71 -6.18
C LEU A 419 -6.33 19.98 -5.36
N ALA A 420 -5.21 20.38 -4.76
CA ALA A 420 -5.01 21.74 -4.32
C ALA A 420 -4.02 22.42 -5.27
N TYR A 421 -4.30 23.66 -5.63
CA TYR A 421 -3.44 24.41 -6.53
C TYR A 421 -3.43 25.89 -6.18
N ALA A 422 -2.32 26.56 -6.50
CA ALA A 422 -2.23 28.00 -6.42
C ALA A 422 -2.55 28.61 -7.78
N SER A 423 -3.40 29.64 -7.82
CA SER A 423 -3.75 30.34 -9.07
C SER A 423 -3.77 31.85 -8.91
N THR A 424 -3.48 32.58 -9.99
CA THR A 424 -3.52 34.05 -10.08
C THR A 424 -4.88 34.61 -10.53
N THR A 425 -5.95 33.81 -10.60
CA THR A 425 -7.24 34.19 -11.23
C THR A 425 -8.18 35.06 -10.38
N ASP A 426 -8.73 36.08 -11.03
CA ASP A 426 -10.06 36.67 -10.81
C ASP A 426 -11.16 35.72 -11.36
N GLU A 427 -11.57 34.71 -10.59
CA GLU A 427 -12.83 33.99 -10.85
C GLU A 427 -13.77 34.10 -9.66
N ASP A 428 -14.49 35.22 -9.59
CA ASP A 428 -15.86 35.27 -9.10
C ASP A 428 -16.78 35.47 -10.31
N LYS A 429 -17.62 34.47 -10.63
CA LYS A 429 -18.82 34.71 -11.46
C LYS A 429 -19.92 35.45 -10.68
N GLU A 430 -19.69 35.87 -9.43
CA GLU A 430 -20.71 36.55 -8.60
C GLU A 430 -20.22 37.65 -7.66
N ARG A 431 -19.06 38.30 -7.88
CA ARG A 431 -18.74 39.54 -7.15
C ARG A 431 -17.72 40.41 -7.86
N LEU A 432 -18.21 41.57 -8.30
CA LEU A 432 -17.42 42.73 -8.71
C LEU A 432 -16.66 43.32 -7.51
N PHE A 433 -15.52 43.93 -7.83
CA PHE A 433 -14.68 44.84 -7.03
C PHE A 433 -13.65 44.20 -6.08
N GLU A 434 -12.41 44.03 -6.57
CA GLU A 434 -11.23 44.83 -6.19
C GLU A 434 -9.94 44.18 -6.73
N LYS A 435 -9.30 44.81 -7.74
CA LYS A 435 -7.95 44.44 -8.19
C LYS A 435 -6.92 44.67 -7.07
N LYS A 436 -6.16 43.63 -6.73
CA LYS A 436 -4.72 43.67 -6.34
C LYS A 436 -4.13 42.27 -6.56
N SER A 437 -3.15 42.16 -7.46
CA SER A 437 -2.62 40.90 -8.02
C SER A 437 -1.89 40.04 -6.99
N GLY A 438 -2.63 39.16 -6.32
CA GLY A 438 -2.15 38.06 -5.49
C GLY A 438 -2.40 36.69 -6.13
N SER A 439 -1.91 35.62 -5.50
CA SER A 439 -2.31 34.24 -5.83
C SER A 439 -2.92 33.56 -4.62
N GLU A 440 -3.81 32.61 -4.85
CA GLU A 440 -4.54 31.95 -3.76
C GLU A 440 -4.63 30.46 -3.95
N ILE A 441 -4.86 29.75 -2.84
CA ILE A 441 -4.98 28.29 -2.86
C ILE A 441 -6.44 27.91 -3.08
N TYR A 442 -6.67 27.07 -4.09
CA TYR A 442 -7.94 26.49 -4.43
C TYR A 442 -7.90 24.97 -4.22
N LEU A 443 -9.06 24.39 -3.91
CA LEU A 443 -9.30 22.96 -3.82
C LEU A 443 -10.31 22.57 -4.90
N SER A 444 -9.99 21.56 -5.71
CA SER A 444 -10.89 20.99 -6.71
C SER A 444 -11.00 19.48 -6.59
N ASP A 445 -12.13 18.94 -7.02
CA ASP A 445 -12.23 17.53 -7.39
C ASP A 445 -11.54 17.26 -8.75
N LEU A 446 -11.48 16.00 -9.16
CA LEU A 446 -10.90 15.60 -10.46
C LEU A 446 -11.78 15.93 -11.67
N THR A 447 -12.99 16.46 -11.46
CA THR A 447 -13.89 16.86 -12.56
C THR A 447 -13.64 18.29 -12.98
N GLY A 448 -13.03 19.11 -12.11
CA GLY A 448 -12.87 20.55 -12.32
C GLY A 448 -14.16 21.34 -12.11
N ARG A 449 -15.25 20.69 -11.69
CA ARG A 449 -16.57 21.34 -11.53
C ARG A 449 -16.80 21.90 -10.14
N HIS A 450 -16.16 21.32 -9.12
CA HIS A 450 -16.32 21.74 -7.74
C HIS A 450 -15.02 22.37 -7.24
N ILE A 451 -14.94 23.69 -7.33
CA ILE A 451 -13.77 24.47 -6.92
C ILE A 451 -14.12 25.26 -5.66
N LYS A 452 -13.23 25.22 -4.67
CA LYS A 452 -13.34 25.97 -3.42
C LYS A 452 -12.06 26.73 -3.13
N ARG A 453 -12.16 28.05 -3.00
CA ARG A 453 -11.08 28.91 -2.50
C ARG A 453 -10.82 28.61 -1.02
N LEU A 454 -9.55 28.35 -0.67
CA LEU A 454 -9.10 28.00 0.68
C LEU A 454 -8.43 29.17 1.42
N THR A 455 -7.88 30.13 0.68
CA THR A 455 -7.20 31.30 1.26
C THR A 455 -7.74 32.61 0.70
N PHE A 456 -7.61 33.68 1.48
CA PHE A 456 -8.22 35.00 1.25
C PHE A 456 -7.24 36.12 1.65
N HIS A 457 -6.02 36.09 1.12
CA HIS A 457 -4.91 36.94 1.55
C HIS A 457 -4.59 38.01 0.50
N LYS A 458 -4.30 39.25 0.93
CA LYS A 458 -3.99 40.39 0.02
C LYS A 458 -2.63 40.28 -0.70
N GLY A 459 -1.75 39.38 -0.26
CA GLY A 459 -0.47 39.06 -0.92
C GLY A 459 -0.58 37.82 -1.80
N TYR A 460 0.44 36.94 -1.79
CA TYR A 460 0.41 35.70 -2.55
C TYR A 460 0.49 34.48 -1.63
N ASP A 461 -0.35 33.49 -1.90
CA ASP A 461 -0.29 32.13 -1.38
C ASP A 461 0.03 31.17 -2.53
N SER A 462 1.07 30.36 -2.36
CA SER A 462 1.62 29.48 -3.40
C SER A 462 2.23 28.20 -2.81
N GLU A 463 2.85 27.36 -3.66
CA GLU A 463 3.63 26.17 -3.26
C GLU A 463 2.87 25.26 -2.27
N VAL A 464 1.70 24.79 -2.68
CA VAL A 464 0.80 24.01 -1.82
C VAL A 464 1.20 22.54 -1.73
N GLN A 465 1.07 21.95 -0.53
CA GLN A 465 1.00 20.50 -0.31
C GLN A 465 -0.32 20.15 0.35
N LEU A 466 -1.17 19.40 -0.35
CA LEU A 466 -2.45 18.94 0.17
C LEU A 466 -2.25 17.72 1.09
N LEU A 467 -2.79 17.80 2.30
CA LEU A 467 -2.78 16.72 3.28
C LEU A 467 -4.22 16.23 3.52
N ALA A 468 -4.38 15.23 4.37
CA ALA A 468 -5.69 14.64 4.65
C ALA A 468 -6.71 15.63 5.23
N HIS A 469 -6.26 16.59 6.04
CA HIS A 469 -7.11 17.51 6.82
C HIS A 469 -6.61 18.95 6.85
N SER A 470 -5.49 19.20 6.21
CA SER A 470 -4.82 20.48 6.20
C SER A 470 -4.09 20.62 4.88
N PHE A 471 -3.49 21.77 4.68
CA PHE A 471 -2.55 21.98 3.60
C PHE A 471 -1.40 22.82 4.12
N LEU A 472 -0.21 22.50 3.65
CA LEU A 472 0.93 23.40 3.76
C LEU A 472 0.93 24.31 2.54
N PHE A 473 1.38 25.54 2.73
CA PHE A 473 1.54 26.49 1.64
C PHE A 473 2.56 27.55 2.05
N VAL A 474 3.07 28.25 1.06
CA VAL A 474 3.91 29.43 1.24
C VAL A 474 3.04 30.66 1.10
N ARG A 475 3.12 31.56 2.08
CA ARG A 475 2.48 32.88 2.05
C ARG A 475 3.55 33.95 2.06
N GLY A 476 3.43 34.92 1.17
CA GLY A 476 4.36 36.03 1.08
C GLY A 476 3.74 37.34 0.64
N GLN A 477 4.56 38.37 0.76
CA GLN A 477 4.33 39.71 0.24
C GLN A 477 5.69 40.20 -0.29
N GLU A 478 5.71 40.69 -1.52
CA GLU A 478 6.96 41.08 -2.22
C GLU A 478 8.01 39.95 -2.24
N ASN A 479 9.24 40.23 -1.81
CA ASN A 479 10.38 39.31 -1.89
C ASN A 479 10.55 38.38 -0.66
N ARG A 480 9.59 38.35 0.27
CA ARG A 480 9.67 37.55 1.51
C ARG A 480 8.49 36.62 1.65
N ASN A 481 8.72 35.42 2.18
CA ASN A 481 7.64 34.46 2.44
C ASN A 481 7.93 33.52 3.62
N ASN A 482 6.86 32.93 4.13
CA ASN A 482 6.92 31.96 5.22
C ASN A 482 6.01 30.77 4.93
N ILE A 483 6.31 29.64 5.58
CA ILE A 483 5.52 28.42 5.46
C ILE A 483 4.38 28.46 6.48
N PHE A 484 3.18 28.16 6.03
CA PHE A 484 1.98 28.08 6.84
C PHE A 484 1.33 26.71 6.73
N ILE A 485 0.67 26.29 7.79
CA ILE A 485 -0.25 25.15 7.79
C ILE A 485 -1.65 25.62 8.14
N GLN A 486 -2.64 25.21 7.35
CA GLN A 486 -4.05 25.56 7.60
C GLN A 486 -4.93 24.31 7.54
N PRO A 487 -5.83 24.08 8.50
CA PRO A 487 -6.86 23.05 8.38
C PRO A 487 -7.79 23.29 7.19
N LEU A 488 -8.22 22.23 6.51
CA LEU A 488 -9.25 22.32 5.45
C LEU A 488 -10.62 22.75 6.00
N LYS A 489 -10.86 22.51 7.29
CA LYS A 489 -12.04 22.96 8.04
C LYS A 489 -11.60 23.98 9.10
N GLY A 490 -11.96 25.24 8.91
CA GLY A 490 -11.57 26.37 9.78
C GLY A 490 -10.82 27.45 9.03
N LYS A 491 -10.73 28.67 9.60
CA LYS A 491 -10.14 29.85 8.91
C LYS A 491 -8.72 30.23 9.34
N LYS A 492 -8.18 29.71 10.45
CA LYS A 492 -6.89 30.18 10.98
C LYS A 492 -5.72 29.37 10.43
N ALA A 493 -4.87 30.02 9.61
CA ALA A 493 -3.56 29.51 9.24
C ALA A 493 -2.56 29.70 10.40
N LYS A 494 -1.69 28.72 10.61
CA LYS A 494 -0.58 28.79 11.57
C LYS A 494 0.74 28.94 10.81
N GLN A 495 1.47 30.01 11.11
CA GLN A 495 2.82 30.21 10.60
C GLN A 495 3.81 29.22 11.26
N LEU A 496 4.66 28.59 10.45
CA LEU A 496 5.66 27.61 10.90
C LEU A 496 7.07 28.18 10.90
N THR A 497 7.39 29.07 9.97
CA THR A 497 8.72 29.70 9.85
C THR A 497 8.60 31.21 10.07
N PHE A 498 9.68 31.84 10.56
CA PHE A 498 9.68 33.27 10.90
C PHE A 498 10.86 34.05 10.29
N SER A 499 11.63 33.44 9.39
CA SER A 499 12.82 34.06 8.78
C SER A 499 12.46 34.94 7.58
N ASN A 500 13.33 35.91 7.26
CA ASN A 500 13.19 36.84 6.13
C ASN A 500 13.68 36.28 4.78
N THR A 501 13.94 34.98 4.71
CA THR A 501 14.42 34.25 3.52
C THR A 501 13.28 33.78 2.61
N LYS A 502 13.61 33.48 1.35
CA LYS A 502 12.64 32.88 0.40
C LYS A 502 12.58 31.38 0.59
N LYS A 503 11.36 30.83 0.68
CA LYS A 503 11.07 29.41 0.89
C LYS A 503 10.16 28.92 -0.22
N ILE A 504 10.41 27.71 -0.71
CA ILE A 504 9.62 27.07 -1.76
C ILE A 504 9.42 25.57 -1.45
N SER A 505 8.39 25.00 -2.07
CA SER A 505 8.06 23.58 -2.04
C SER A 505 8.06 22.95 -0.63
N PRO A 506 7.26 23.48 0.33
CA PRO A 506 7.15 22.90 1.66
C PRO A 506 6.47 21.53 1.61
N GLN A 507 6.95 20.60 2.44
CA GLN A 507 6.47 19.22 2.50
C GLN A 507 6.46 18.70 3.95
N LEU A 508 5.37 18.05 4.36
CA LEU A 508 5.27 17.26 5.59
C LEU A 508 5.42 15.77 5.28
N SER A 509 6.23 15.07 6.07
CA SER A 509 6.45 13.63 5.94
C SER A 509 5.18 12.83 6.28
N PRO A 510 4.97 11.64 5.68
CA PRO A 510 3.74 10.85 5.89
C PRO A 510 3.52 10.41 7.34
N SER A 511 4.58 10.28 8.13
CA SER A 511 4.50 9.97 9.57
C SER A 511 4.26 11.20 10.45
N HIS A 512 4.30 12.40 9.87
CA HIS A 512 4.38 13.68 10.56
C HIS A 512 5.60 13.79 11.49
N SER A 513 6.74 13.22 11.10
CA SER A 513 7.99 13.33 11.87
C SER A 513 8.87 14.49 11.40
N TYR A 514 8.76 14.90 10.13
CA TYR A 514 9.63 15.92 9.54
C TYR A 514 8.88 16.87 8.60
N TYR A 515 9.28 18.14 8.64
CA TYR A 515 9.06 19.12 7.58
C TYR A 515 10.31 19.21 6.70
N ALA A 516 10.12 19.36 5.40
CA ALA A 516 11.18 19.66 4.43
C ALA A 516 10.75 20.83 3.54
N TRP A 517 11.69 21.68 3.15
CA TRP A 517 11.48 22.75 2.16
C TRP A 517 12.81 23.17 1.54
N ALA A 518 12.76 23.93 0.46
CA ALA A 518 13.95 24.59 -0.06
C ALA A 518 13.97 26.06 0.39
N GLU A 519 15.11 26.55 0.85
CA GLU A 519 15.28 27.91 1.38
C GLU A 519 16.46 28.62 0.72
N GLN A 520 16.24 29.83 0.23
CA GLN A 520 17.28 30.70 -0.32
C GLN A 520 17.67 31.74 0.73
N LYS A 521 18.94 31.70 1.11
CA LYS A 521 19.55 32.67 2.03
C LYS A 521 19.73 34.03 1.35
N GLU A 522 19.68 35.07 2.16
CA GLU A 522 19.85 36.45 1.70
C GLU A 522 21.25 36.64 1.10
N GLY A 523 21.33 37.27 -0.08
CA GLY A 523 22.59 37.46 -0.81
C GLY A 523 23.10 36.26 -1.61
N PHE A 524 22.48 35.08 -1.47
CA PHE A 524 22.90 33.86 -2.19
C PHE A 524 21.90 33.48 -3.29
N LYS A 525 22.41 32.99 -4.43
CA LYS A 525 21.59 32.42 -5.52
C LYS A 525 21.18 30.97 -5.25
N GLU A 526 21.88 30.29 -4.35
CA GLU A 526 21.71 28.88 -4.04
C GLU A 526 20.53 28.64 -3.08
N TYR A 527 19.89 27.47 -3.20
CA TYR A 527 18.86 27.02 -2.27
C TYR A 527 19.41 25.86 -1.44
N ASP A 528 19.12 25.91 -0.14
CA ASP A 528 19.39 24.85 0.81
C ASP A 528 18.14 23.97 0.98
N LEU A 529 18.33 22.65 1.01
CA LEU A 529 17.30 21.72 1.45
C LEU A 529 17.28 21.74 2.96
N VAL A 530 16.24 22.32 3.54
CA VAL A 530 16.09 22.43 4.99
C VAL A 530 15.19 21.30 5.48
N LEU A 531 15.61 20.65 6.56
CA LEU A 531 14.84 19.63 7.26
C LEU A 531 14.62 20.04 8.72
N SER A 532 13.37 19.96 9.20
CA SER A 532 13.02 20.26 10.58
C SER A 532 12.22 19.09 11.18
N PRO A 533 12.54 18.60 12.38
CA PRO A 533 11.63 17.70 13.08
C PRO A 533 10.27 18.36 13.29
N PHE A 534 9.19 17.58 13.28
CA PHE A 534 7.84 18.11 13.47
C PHE A 534 7.67 18.73 14.87
N LYS A 535 8.25 18.08 15.89
CA LYS A 535 8.31 18.54 17.28
C LYS A 535 9.59 18.02 17.97
N PRO A 536 10.42 18.90 18.60
CA PRO A 536 10.37 20.35 18.50
C PRO A 536 10.70 20.83 17.08
N PHE A 537 10.15 21.98 16.68
CA PHE A 537 10.47 22.56 15.39
C PHE A 537 11.88 23.15 15.43
N LYS A 538 12.85 22.45 14.84
CA LYS A 538 14.27 22.81 14.84
C LYS A 538 14.87 22.62 13.44
N PRO A 539 14.72 23.62 12.55
CA PRO A 539 15.26 23.54 11.19
C PRO A 539 16.77 23.35 11.17
N LYS A 540 17.25 22.57 10.20
CA LYS A 540 18.66 22.41 9.88
C LYS A 540 18.84 22.26 8.37
N ASP A 541 19.82 22.96 7.83
CA ASP A 541 20.26 22.78 6.44
C ASP A 541 20.85 21.38 6.27
N LEU A 542 20.35 20.66 5.27
CA LEU A 542 20.77 19.30 4.98
C LEU A 542 21.72 19.24 3.79
N PHE A 543 21.43 20.00 2.72
CA PHE A 543 22.22 20.07 1.49
C PHE A 543 22.10 21.44 0.85
N THR A 544 23.18 21.92 0.22
CA THR A 544 23.18 23.14 -0.61
C THR A 544 23.27 22.74 -2.07
N SER A 545 22.41 23.28 -2.95
CA SER A 545 22.49 23.01 -4.38
C SER A 545 23.12 24.17 -5.16
N LYS A 546 24.14 23.85 -5.96
CA LYS A 546 24.85 24.79 -6.85
C LYS A 546 23.95 25.40 -7.95
N SER A 547 22.88 24.68 -8.35
CA SER A 547 21.97 25.09 -9.43
C SER A 547 20.99 26.20 -9.05
N GLY A 548 20.84 26.49 -7.75
CA GLY A 548 19.87 27.46 -7.25
C GLY A 548 18.42 27.00 -7.17
N LEU A 549 18.09 25.71 -7.28
CA LEU A 549 16.73 25.20 -7.04
C LEU A 549 16.74 23.79 -6.41
N ILE A 550 15.79 23.53 -5.51
CA ILE A 550 15.58 22.19 -4.93
C ILE A 550 14.07 21.88 -4.87
N PHE A 551 13.68 20.67 -5.26
CA PHE A 551 12.28 20.23 -5.29
C PHE A 551 12.08 18.97 -4.43
N PRO A 552 11.81 19.10 -3.13
CA PRO A 552 11.58 17.96 -2.26
C PRO A 552 10.17 17.39 -2.38
N SER A 553 10.05 16.09 -2.19
CA SER A 553 8.80 15.35 -2.02
C SER A 553 9.04 14.13 -1.12
N TRP A 554 8.00 13.65 -0.44
CA TRP A 554 8.10 12.47 0.42
C TRP A 554 7.56 11.21 -0.26
N HIS A 555 8.20 10.08 0.01
CA HIS A 555 7.61 8.77 -0.27
C HIS A 555 6.26 8.63 0.46
N PRO A 556 5.20 8.06 -0.14
CA PRO A 556 3.83 8.11 0.39
C PRO A 556 3.61 7.34 1.71
N ARG A 557 4.54 6.43 2.06
CA ARG A 557 4.41 5.50 3.20
C ARG A 557 5.62 5.41 4.11
N LYS A 558 6.70 6.11 3.80
CA LYS A 558 7.99 6.01 4.49
C LYS A 558 8.53 7.42 4.65
N ASP A 559 9.25 7.70 5.73
CA ASP A 559 10.03 8.92 5.85
C ASP A 559 11.32 8.80 5.02
N LEU A 560 11.12 8.73 3.71
CA LEU A 560 12.15 8.73 2.69
C LEU A 560 11.88 9.93 1.80
N LEU A 561 12.80 10.89 1.82
CA LEU A 561 12.73 12.09 1.01
C LEU A 561 13.26 11.78 -0.39
N ILE A 562 12.60 12.28 -1.43
CA ILE A 562 13.10 12.34 -2.79
C ILE A 562 13.19 13.80 -3.20
N PHE A 563 14.24 14.19 -3.89
CA PHE A 563 14.41 15.57 -4.31
C PHE A 563 15.33 15.67 -5.53
N SER A 564 15.20 16.76 -6.27
CA SER A 564 16.17 17.13 -7.30
C SER A 564 17.14 18.16 -6.76
N ALA A 565 18.43 17.98 -7.03
CA ALA A 565 19.48 18.93 -6.71
C ALA A 565 20.69 18.72 -7.64
N GLN A 566 21.56 19.73 -7.72
CA GLN A 566 22.91 19.61 -8.25
C GLN A 566 23.88 19.55 -7.07
N ILE A 567 24.43 18.37 -6.78
CA ILE A 567 25.32 18.09 -5.64
C ILE A 567 26.67 17.61 -6.17
N GLY A 568 27.76 18.06 -5.52
CA GLY A 568 29.13 17.65 -5.85
C GLY A 568 29.51 18.07 -7.27
N ASP A 569 29.98 17.11 -8.07
CA ASP A 569 30.46 17.31 -9.45
C ASP A 569 29.36 17.11 -10.50
N SER A 570 28.10 16.94 -10.07
CA SER A 570 26.99 16.81 -11.02
C SER A 570 26.89 18.07 -11.88
N GLN A 571 26.89 17.91 -13.20
CA GLN A 571 26.69 19.02 -14.14
C GLN A 571 25.21 19.39 -14.31
N PHE A 572 24.31 18.44 -14.06
CA PHE A 572 22.87 18.59 -14.22
C PHE A 572 22.13 18.37 -12.89
N MET A 573 20.88 18.80 -12.83
CA MET A 573 19.96 18.48 -11.74
C MET A 573 19.60 16.99 -11.78
N GLU A 574 20.01 16.27 -10.74
CA GLU A 574 19.78 14.83 -10.60
C GLU A 574 18.80 14.53 -9.47
N ILE A 575 18.19 13.35 -9.50
CA ILE A 575 17.24 12.90 -8.49
C ILE A 575 17.99 12.14 -7.41
N TYR A 576 17.80 12.54 -6.16
CA TYR A 576 18.36 11.91 -4.98
C TYR A 576 17.26 11.42 -4.05
N THR A 577 17.60 10.43 -3.22
CA THR A 577 16.81 10.04 -2.07
C THR A 577 17.61 10.17 -0.78
N TYR A 578 16.96 10.61 0.29
CA TYR A 578 17.56 10.75 1.60
C TYR A 578 16.65 10.16 2.68
N ASN A 579 17.22 9.32 3.54
CA ASN A 579 16.53 8.78 4.70
C ASN A 579 17.03 9.48 5.98
N PRO A 580 16.22 10.33 6.63
CA PRO A 580 16.63 11.08 7.82
C PRO A 580 17.08 10.23 9.01
N GLN A 581 16.55 9.02 9.16
CA GLN A 581 16.86 8.13 10.29
C GLN A 581 18.23 7.49 10.12
N THR A 582 18.53 7.02 8.90
CA THR A 582 19.80 6.35 8.58
C THR A 582 20.88 7.32 8.09
N ARG A 583 20.52 8.58 7.83
CA ARG A 583 21.35 9.60 7.17
C ARG A 583 21.95 9.13 5.84
N CYS A 584 21.25 8.24 5.14
CA CYS A 584 21.73 7.66 3.89
C CYS A 584 21.21 8.48 2.71
N LEU A 585 22.13 9.11 1.97
CA LEU A 585 21.89 9.77 0.69
C LEU A 585 22.17 8.80 -0.47
N LYS A 586 21.33 8.79 -1.49
CA LYS A 586 21.53 7.99 -2.71
C LYS A 586 21.13 8.79 -3.95
N GLN A 587 22.01 8.86 -4.93
CA GLN A 587 21.70 9.37 -6.27
C GLN A 587 20.98 8.28 -7.08
N LEU A 588 19.89 8.63 -7.75
CA LEU A 588 19.07 7.70 -8.54
C LEU A 588 19.28 7.86 -10.04
N THR A 589 19.74 9.01 -10.49
CA THR A 589 19.87 9.32 -11.92
C THR A 589 21.25 9.88 -12.23
N HIS A 590 21.72 9.57 -13.44
CA HIS A 590 22.95 10.08 -14.03
C HIS A 590 22.62 10.40 -15.48
N SER A 591 22.63 11.67 -15.85
CA SER A 591 22.04 12.11 -17.11
C SER A 591 22.66 13.36 -17.67
N SER A 592 22.38 13.59 -18.95
CA SER A 592 22.78 14.78 -19.71
C SER A 592 21.73 15.90 -19.67
N ILE A 593 20.70 15.79 -18.82
CA ILE A 593 19.61 16.75 -18.77
C ILE A 593 18.96 16.85 -17.40
N ASP A 594 18.61 18.08 -17.02
CA ASP A 594 17.95 18.41 -15.77
C ASP A 594 16.67 17.61 -15.54
N LYS A 595 16.60 16.98 -14.36
CA LYS A 595 15.42 16.29 -13.84
C LYS A 595 14.89 17.04 -12.64
N ARG A 596 13.63 17.47 -12.70
CA ARG A 596 13.00 18.33 -11.69
C ARG A 596 11.72 17.71 -11.13
N ARG A 597 11.31 18.20 -9.94
CA ARG A 597 10.04 17.85 -9.27
C ARG A 597 9.74 16.35 -9.20
N PRO A 598 10.64 15.54 -8.63
CA PRO A 598 10.43 14.11 -8.52
C PRO A 598 9.34 13.83 -7.48
N VAL A 599 8.41 12.95 -7.82
CA VAL A 599 7.33 12.51 -6.93
C VAL A 599 7.14 11.01 -7.04
N PHE A 600 6.88 10.35 -5.92
CA PHE A 600 6.55 8.94 -5.93
C PHE A 600 5.11 8.69 -6.39
N SER A 601 4.91 7.59 -7.10
CA SER A 601 3.59 6.94 -7.19
C SER A 601 2.99 6.69 -5.80
N PRO A 602 1.65 6.61 -5.67
CA PRO A 602 0.99 6.28 -4.39
C PRO A 602 1.40 4.92 -3.80
N GLU A 603 1.87 3.99 -4.63
CA GLU A 603 2.44 2.71 -4.24
C GLU A 603 3.88 2.82 -3.72
N GLY A 604 4.63 3.81 -4.21
CA GLY A 604 6.03 4.07 -3.84
C GLY A 604 7.04 3.25 -4.65
N ASP A 605 6.63 2.63 -5.75
CA ASP A 605 7.45 1.79 -6.63
C ASP A 605 7.86 2.46 -7.94
N LEU A 606 7.17 3.54 -8.33
CA LEU A 606 7.52 4.40 -9.47
C LEU A 606 7.83 5.83 -9.01
N ILE A 607 8.67 6.51 -9.79
CA ILE A 607 9.00 7.94 -9.66
C ILE A 607 8.58 8.65 -10.95
N TYR A 608 7.82 9.74 -10.81
CA TYR A 608 7.53 10.67 -11.89
C TYR A 608 8.39 11.90 -11.72
N PHE A 609 8.84 12.48 -12.82
CA PHE A 609 9.66 13.68 -12.80
C PHE A 609 9.52 14.45 -14.12
N GLU A 610 9.89 15.72 -14.07
CA GLU A 610 10.00 16.60 -15.23
C GLU A 610 11.41 16.47 -15.82
N SER A 611 11.52 16.34 -17.14
CA SER A 611 12.77 16.49 -17.89
C SER A 611 12.66 17.70 -18.81
N LEU A 612 13.69 18.54 -18.88
CA LEU A 612 13.68 19.76 -19.71
C LEU A 612 13.92 19.48 -21.21
N ASN A 613 13.78 20.53 -22.04
CA ASN A 613 14.01 20.56 -23.51
C ASN A 613 13.24 19.55 -24.38
N PRO A 614 11.92 19.71 -24.59
CA PRO A 614 10.97 20.56 -23.87
C PRO A 614 10.57 19.93 -22.51
N SER A 615 9.98 20.72 -21.62
CA SER A 615 9.52 20.22 -20.30
C SER A 615 8.44 19.14 -20.48
N GLN A 616 8.77 17.89 -20.17
CA GLN A 616 7.88 16.73 -20.30
C GLN A 616 7.94 15.84 -19.05
N ILE A 617 6.85 15.12 -18.80
CA ILE A 617 6.74 14.21 -17.66
C ILE A 617 7.22 12.82 -18.06
N PHE A 618 8.14 12.30 -17.27
CA PHE A 618 8.68 10.95 -17.39
C PHE A 618 8.31 10.12 -16.15
N VAL A 619 8.34 8.80 -16.31
CA VAL A 619 8.18 7.83 -15.22
C VAL A 619 9.28 6.78 -15.27
N MET A 620 9.80 6.40 -14.11
CA MET A 620 10.79 5.32 -13.97
C MET A 620 10.50 4.45 -12.75
N ASN A 621 11.00 3.22 -12.75
CA ASN A 621 10.93 2.35 -11.56
C ASN A 621 11.84 2.88 -10.46
N TYR A 622 11.38 2.85 -9.22
CA TYR A 622 12.22 3.12 -8.06
C TYR A 622 13.04 1.88 -7.69
N VAL A 623 14.33 1.92 -8.02
CA VAL A 623 15.31 0.90 -7.65
C VAL A 623 16.46 1.59 -6.91
N PRO A 624 16.45 1.64 -5.56
CA PRO A 624 17.50 2.33 -4.83
C PRO A 624 18.86 1.59 -4.96
N PRO A 625 19.96 2.31 -5.20
CA PRO A 625 21.31 1.73 -5.14
C PRO A 625 21.58 1.04 -3.80
N SER A 626 22.49 0.06 -3.78
CA SER A 626 22.83 -0.66 -2.55
C SER A 626 23.64 0.19 -1.56
N LYS A 627 24.52 1.08 -2.06
CA LYS A 627 25.40 1.93 -1.25
C LYS A 627 24.81 3.32 -1.00
N CYS A 628 25.16 3.92 0.13
CA CYS A 628 24.93 5.34 0.40
C CYS A 628 26.12 6.13 -0.15
N LEU A 629 25.89 7.36 -0.59
CA LEU A 629 26.95 8.33 -0.83
C LEU A 629 27.55 8.76 0.51
N SER A 630 28.86 8.96 0.56
CA SER A 630 29.53 9.63 1.68
C SER A 630 29.03 11.08 1.72
N LEU A 631 28.52 11.48 2.88
CA LEU A 631 28.06 12.84 3.15
C LEU A 631 29.23 13.73 3.54
#